data_AF-A0A151S6A5-F1
#
_entry.id   AF-A0A151S6A5-F1
#
_cell.length_a   1.000
_cell.length_b   1.000
_cell.length_c   1.000
_cell.angle_alpha   90.00
_cell.angle_beta   90.00
_cell.angle_gamma   90.00
#
_symmetry.space_group_name_H-M   'P 1'
#
loop_
_entity.id
_entity.type
_entity.pdbx_description
1 polymer ?
#
loop_
_entity_poly.entity_id
_entity_poly.type
_entity_poly.pdbx_seq_one_letter_code
_entity_poly.pdbx_strand_id
1 'polypeptide(L)'
;FRAECVAAGFGKQGVEKCVVVGFSYGGYVALKMAEMYVELVDGVVVSVSVVGLIENMVLRAVEGAGYDSCLEILLPTTVTELKTLFSVVAHTKFWLPNRLHRDFLQVSALQSSLMLYLVNEALNNNNHMAT
;
A
#
# COMPACT_ATOMS: atom_id res chain seq x y z
N PHE A 1 -8.61 -15.09 -4.07
CA PHE A 1 -8.05 -15.55 -2.79
C PHE A 1 -8.49 -14.75 -1.55
N ARG A 2 -7.94 -13.55 -1.24
CA ARG A 2 -8.24 -12.85 0.05
C ARG A 2 -9.74 -12.59 0.27
N ALA A 3 -10.46 -12.15 -0.76
CA ALA A 3 -11.91 -11.94 -0.72
C ALA A 3 -12.70 -13.24 -0.49
N GLU A 4 -12.29 -14.37 -1.09
CA GLU A 4 -12.90 -15.68 -0.85
C GLU A 4 -12.74 -16.12 0.61
N CYS A 5 -11.56 -15.91 1.21
CA CYS A 5 -11.32 -16.25 2.61
C CYS A 5 -12.25 -15.48 3.55
N VAL A 6 -12.46 -14.18 3.30
CA VAL A 6 -13.35 -13.35 4.12
C VAL A 6 -14.80 -13.78 3.93
N ALA A 7 -15.25 -13.99 2.70
CA ALA A 7 -16.61 -14.46 2.40
C ALA A 7 -16.91 -15.83 3.04
N ALA A 8 -15.95 -16.76 2.97
CA ALA A 8 -16.07 -18.07 3.63
C ALA A 8 -16.15 -17.94 5.16
N GLY A 9 -15.40 -16.99 5.74
CA GLY A 9 -15.50 -16.67 7.16
C GLY A 9 -16.89 -16.15 7.55
N PHE A 10 -17.45 -15.24 6.75
CA PHE A 10 -18.79 -14.69 6.96
C PHE A 10 -19.88 -15.75 6.88
N GLY A 11 -19.81 -16.64 5.89
CA GLY A 11 -20.74 -17.77 5.78
C GLY A 11 -20.68 -18.70 7.00
N LYS A 12 -19.49 -18.97 7.54
CA LYS A 12 -19.35 -19.77 8.78
C LYS A 12 -19.94 -19.09 10.02
N GLN A 13 -20.04 -17.77 10.02
CA GLN A 13 -20.68 -16.99 11.09
C GLN A 13 -22.18 -16.76 10.84
N GLY A 14 -22.75 -17.32 9.77
CA GLY A 14 -24.17 -17.18 9.43
C GLY A 14 -24.55 -15.81 8.87
N VAL A 15 -23.58 -15.04 8.35
CA VAL A 15 -23.87 -13.76 7.70
C VAL A 15 -24.43 -14.04 6.31
N GLU A 16 -25.68 -13.68 6.08
CA GLU A 16 -26.35 -13.83 4.79
C GLU A 16 -26.16 -12.62 3.88
N LYS A 17 -26.21 -11.41 4.44
CA LYS A 17 -26.02 -10.13 3.75
C LYS A 17 -25.28 -9.11 4.61
N CYS A 18 -24.44 -8.29 4.00
CA CYS A 18 -23.69 -7.26 4.72
C CYS A 18 -23.26 -6.08 3.84
N VAL A 19 -22.93 -4.96 4.49
CA VAL A 19 -22.16 -3.87 3.89
C VAL A 19 -20.71 -4.02 4.33
N VAL A 20 -19.78 -4.08 3.38
CA VAL A 20 -18.35 -4.28 3.67
C VAL A 20 -17.65 -2.92 3.73
N VAL A 21 -17.03 -2.61 4.87
CA VAL A 21 -16.20 -1.41 5.03
C VAL A 21 -14.73 -1.79 4.88
N GLY A 22 -14.06 -1.27 3.86
CA GLY A 22 -12.68 -1.57 3.53
C GLY A 22 -11.76 -0.36 3.69
N PHE A 23 -10.72 -0.50 4.51
CA PHE A 23 -9.66 0.50 4.66
C PHE A 23 -8.36 0.04 4.02
N SER A 24 -7.64 0.92 3.30
CA SER A 24 -6.37 0.56 2.65
C SER A 24 -6.52 -0.68 1.77
N TYR A 25 -5.65 -1.68 1.85
CA TYR A 25 -5.80 -2.94 1.10
C TYR A 25 -7.16 -3.63 1.33
N GLY A 26 -7.77 -3.45 2.49
CA GLY A 26 -9.12 -3.93 2.78
C GLY A 26 -10.18 -3.37 1.85
N GLY A 27 -9.98 -2.18 1.27
CA GLY A 27 -10.86 -1.62 0.23
C GLY A 27 -10.81 -2.38 -1.09
N TYR A 28 -9.62 -2.82 -1.53
CA TYR A 28 -9.49 -3.70 -2.69
C TYR A 28 -10.17 -5.06 -2.43
N VAL A 29 -9.96 -5.63 -1.24
CA VAL A 29 -10.62 -6.88 -0.85
C VAL A 29 -12.14 -6.70 -0.83
N ALA A 30 -12.65 -5.61 -0.26
CA ALA A 30 -14.08 -5.33 -0.19
C ALA A 30 -14.73 -5.16 -1.58
N LEU A 31 -14.05 -4.48 -2.51
CA LEU A 31 -14.50 -4.37 -3.90
C LEU A 31 -14.50 -5.72 -4.62
N LYS A 32 -13.46 -6.53 -4.43
CA LYS A 32 -13.43 -7.90 -4.96
C LYS A 32 -14.50 -8.79 -4.34
N MET A 33 -14.86 -8.58 -3.07
CA MET A 33 -15.98 -9.27 -2.45
C MET A 33 -17.31 -8.88 -3.09
N ALA A 34 -17.54 -7.58 -3.34
CA ALA A 34 -18.75 -7.13 -4.02
C ALA A 34 -18.87 -7.62 -5.46
N GLU A 35 -17.76 -7.76 -6.18
CA GLU A 35 -17.74 -8.31 -7.54
C GLU A 35 -18.06 -9.82 -7.57
N MET A 36 -17.53 -10.59 -6.62
CA MET A 36 -17.64 -12.06 -6.63
C MET A 36 -18.81 -12.62 -5.81
N TYR A 37 -19.32 -11.86 -4.84
CA TYR A 37 -20.33 -12.30 -3.87
C TYR A 37 -21.47 -11.29 -3.75
N VAL A 38 -22.10 -10.97 -4.88
CA VAL A 38 -23.22 -10.00 -4.98
C VAL A 38 -24.41 -10.34 -4.08
N GLU A 39 -24.65 -11.62 -3.80
CA GLU A 39 -25.73 -12.07 -2.90
C GLU A 39 -25.39 -11.82 -1.42
N LEU A 40 -24.09 -11.76 -1.07
CA LEU A 40 -23.60 -11.54 0.29
C LEU A 40 -23.34 -10.07 0.60
N VAL A 41 -23.00 -9.26 -0.41
CA VAL A 41 -22.55 -7.86 -0.24
C VAL A 41 -23.57 -6.90 -0.82
N ASP A 42 -24.37 -6.26 0.04
CA ASP A 42 -25.35 -5.24 -0.36
C ASP A 42 -24.70 -3.90 -0.72
N GLY A 43 -23.48 -3.65 -0.25
CA GLY A 43 -22.76 -2.42 -0.53
C GLY A 43 -21.34 -2.41 0.03
N VAL A 44 -20.55 -1.45 -0.44
CA VAL A 44 -19.15 -1.27 -0.01
C VAL A 44 -18.90 0.17 0.36
N VAL A 45 -18.22 0.38 1.49
CA VAL A 45 -17.63 1.67 1.85
C VAL A 45 -16.11 1.53 1.81
N VAL A 46 -15.46 2.32 0.96
CA VAL A 46 -14.00 2.28 0.79
C VAL A 46 -13.39 3.56 1.35
N SER A 47 -12.38 3.42 2.22
CA SER A 47 -11.66 4.54 2.82
C SER A 47 -10.15 4.36 2.70
N VAL A 48 -9.45 5.42 2.28
CA VAL A 48 -7.97 5.47 2.13
C VAL A 48 -7.41 4.21 1.44
N SER A 49 -8.11 3.71 0.43
CA SER A 49 -7.73 2.49 -0.30
C SER A 49 -7.17 2.83 -1.67
N VAL A 50 -6.06 2.19 -2.01
CA VAL A 50 -5.44 2.29 -3.33
C VAL A 50 -5.91 1.09 -4.15
N VAL A 51 -7.00 1.27 -4.88
CA VAL A 51 -7.57 0.24 -5.77
C VAL A 51 -6.99 0.48 -7.17
N GLY A 52 -6.61 -0.58 -7.89
CA GLY A 52 -5.76 -0.61 -9.10
C GLY A 52 -6.02 0.37 -10.27
N LEU A 53 -7.02 1.26 -10.18
CA LEU A 53 -7.12 2.49 -10.97
C LEU A 53 -5.97 3.47 -10.69
N ILE A 54 -5.38 3.41 -9.49
CA ILE A 54 -4.40 4.38 -9.00
C ILE A 54 -2.98 4.09 -9.50
N GLU A 55 -2.62 2.91 -10.01
CA GLU A 55 -1.28 2.75 -10.62
C GLU A 55 -1.10 3.68 -11.81
N ASN A 56 -2.06 3.72 -12.74
CA ASN A 56 -2.03 4.66 -13.87
C ASN A 56 -2.27 6.11 -13.44
N MET A 57 -3.07 6.34 -12.40
CA MET A 57 -3.37 7.71 -11.93
C MET A 57 -2.21 8.32 -11.14
N VAL A 58 -1.53 7.52 -10.31
CA VAL A 58 -0.27 7.87 -9.65
C VAL A 58 0.82 7.97 -10.68
N LEU A 59 0.95 7.05 -11.64
CA LEU A 59 1.93 7.19 -12.72
C LEU A 59 1.75 8.51 -13.45
N ARG A 60 0.52 8.89 -13.82
CA ARG A 60 0.24 10.20 -14.44
C ARG A 60 0.52 11.39 -13.51
N ALA A 61 0.26 11.26 -12.22
CA ALA A 61 0.57 12.30 -11.24
C ALA A 61 2.08 12.42 -10.96
N VAL A 62 2.81 11.31 -11.06
CA VAL A 62 4.26 11.16 -10.92
C VAL A 62 4.97 11.74 -12.16
N GLU A 63 4.49 11.40 -13.36
CA GLU A 63 4.89 12.03 -14.62
C GLU A 63 4.66 13.55 -14.57
N GLY A 64 3.49 14.00 -14.10
CA GLY A 64 3.18 15.41 -13.92
C GLY A 64 4.03 16.13 -12.86
N ALA A 65 4.64 15.38 -11.94
CA ALA A 65 5.60 15.87 -10.95
C ALA A 65 7.06 15.79 -11.42
N GLY A 66 7.31 15.30 -12.65
CA GLY A 66 8.63 15.24 -13.27
C GLY A 66 9.43 13.95 -13.01
N TYR A 67 8.76 12.84 -12.68
CA TYR A 67 9.39 11.55 -12.43
C TYR A 67 8.96 10.52 -13.48
N ASP A 68 9.88 9.66 -13.89
CA ASP A 68 9.63 8.67 -14.96
C ASP A 68 9.06 7.35 -14.42
N SER A 69 9.12 7.13 -13.11
CA SER A 69 8.54 5.96 -12.47
C SER A 69 8.00 6.21 -11.06
N CYS A 70 6.95 5.48 -10.68
CA CYS A 70 6.44 5.48 -9.32
C CYS A 70 7.50 5.03 -8.29
N LEU A 71 8.52 4.29 -8.71
CA LEU A 71 9.55 3.78 -7.82
C LEU A 71 10.50 4.89 -7.36
N GLU A 72 10.75 5.88 -8.22
CA GLU A 72 11.56 7.06 -7.90
C GLU A 72 10.88 8.00 -6.90
N ILE A 73 9.55 8.16 -6.98
CA ILE A 73 8.81 8.96 -6.00
C ILE A 73 8.66 8.25 -4.65
N LEU A 74 8.57 6.90 -4.65
CA LEU A 74 8.34 6.10 -3.45
C LEU A 74 9.58 5.96 -2.56
N LEU A 75 10.76 6.28 -3.09
CA LEU A 75 12.04 6.25 -2.37
C LEU A 75 12.66 7.66 -2.30
N PRO A 76 12.01 8.61 -1.60
CA PRO A 76 12.55 9.96 -1.48
C PRO A 76 13.87 9.90 -0.70
N THR A 77 14.89 10.57 -1.24
CA THR A 77 16.22 10.71 -0.62
C THR A 77 16.39 12.10 -0.01
N THR A 78 15.57 13.06 -0.42
CA THR A 78 15.59 14.44 0.09
C THR A 78 14.26 14.86 0.71
N VAL A 79 14.31 15.87 1.59
CA VAL A 79 13.09 16.45 2.20
C VAL A 79 12.17 17.07 1.14
N THR A 80 12.75 17.59 0.06
CA THR A 80 11.99 18.15 -1.07
C THR A 80 11.24 17.04 -1.81
N GLU A 81 11.91 15.94 -2.16
CA GLU A 81 11.28 14.76 -2.76
C GLU A 81 10.18 14.18 -1.87
N LEU A 82 10.41 14.09 -0.55
CA LEU A 82 9.39 13.61 0.39
C LEU A 82 8.15 14.52 0.44
N LYS A 83 8.34 15.84 0.35
CA LYS A 83 7.22 16.79 0.27
C LYS A 83 6.48 16.66 -1.05
N THR A 84 7.19 16.45 -2.15
CA THR A 84 6.59 16.19 -3.46
C THR A 84 5.80 14.89 -3.43
N LEU A 85 6.35 13.81 -2.87
CA LEU A 85 5.65 12.55 -2.64
C LEU A 85 4.36 12.80 -1.89
N PHE A 86 4.40 13.45 -0.72
CA PHE A 86 3.19 13.75 0.04
C PHE A 86 2.20 14.63 -0.72
N SER A 87 2.66 15.54 -1.59
CA SER A 87 1.74 16.33 -2.44
C SER A 87 1.03 15.50 -3.51
N VAL A 88 1.64 14.38 -3.94
CA VAL A 88 1.08 13.46 -4.93
C VAL A 88 0.19 12.40 -4.27
N VAL A 89 0.61 11.84 -3.12
CA VAL A 89 -0.10 10.72 -2.48
C VAL A 89 -1.10 11.15 -1.41
N ALA A 90 -0.93 12.32 -0.79
CA ALA A 90 -1.86 12.80 0.22
C ALA A 90 -2.89 13.74 -0.41
N HIS A 91 -4.17 13.41 -0.26
CA HIS A 91 -5.27 14.29 -0.64
C HIS A 91 -5.25 15.61 0.17
N THR A 92 -4.65 15.59 1.36
CA THR A 92 -4.59 16.75 2.27
C THR A 92 -3.16 17.25 2.37
N LYS A 93 -2.94 18.57 2.20
CA LYS A 93 -1.65 19.21 2.44
C LYS A 93 -1.34 19.24 3.93
N PHE A 94 -0.65 18.22 4.42
CA PHE A 94 -0.11 18.22 5.77
C PHE A 94 1.06 19.21 5.86
N TRP A 95 0.91 20.24 6.71
CA TRP A 95 2.04 21.09 7.08
C TRP A 95 2.83 20.39 8.18
N LEU A 96 4.01 19.87 7.85
CA LEU A 96 4.93 19.24 8.79
C LEU A 96 6.24 20.03 8.87
N PRO A 97 6.80 20.25 10.07
CA PRO A 97 8.13 20.82 10.22
C PRO A 97 9.20 19.96 9.52
N ASN A 98 10.25 20.60 8.98
CA ASN A 98 11.36 19.90 8.31
C ASN A 98 12.06 18.84 9.18
N ARG A 99 11.92 18.90 10.51
CA ARG A 99 12.45 17.87 11.43
C ARG A 99 11.74 16.52 11.21
N LEU A 100 10.41 16.50 11.18
CA LEU A 100 9.64 15.26 10.98
C LEU A 100 9.89 14.62 9.61
N HIS A 101 10.08 15.44 8.58
CA HIS A 101 10.46 14.95 7.26
C HIS A 101 11.84 14.28 7.26
N ARG A 102 12.82 14.83 7.99
CA ARG A 102 14.14 14.22 8.12
C ARG A 102 14.09 12.92 8.93
N ASP A 103 13.31 12.90 10.00
CA ASP A 103 13.15 11.72 10.84
C ASP A 103 12.51 10.57 10.03
N PHE A 104 11.49 10.89 9.23
CA PHE A 104 10.89 9.93 8.29
C PHE A 104 11.91 9.34 7.33
N LEU A 105 12.73 10.18 6.69
CA LEU A 105 13.79 9.74 5.77
C LEU A 105 14.83 8.85 6.46
N GLN A 106 15.24 9.19 7.69
CA GLN A 106 16.16 8.35 8.45
C GLN A 106 15.57 6.98 8.75
N VAL A 107 14.32 6.91 9.21
CA VAL A 107 13.66 5.64 9.52
C VAL A 107 13.47 4.79 8.26
N SER A 108 13.06 5.40 7.14
CA SER A 108 12.94 4.68 5.86
C SER A 108 14.28 4.14 5.36
N ALA A 109 15.36 4.93 5.46
CA ALA A 109 16.71 4.48 5.09
C ALA A 109 17.19 3.33 5.97
N LEU A 110 16.95 3.41 7.29
CA LEU A 110 17.27 2.34 8.23
C LEU A 110 16.51 1.05 7.91
N GLN A 111 15.21 1.15 7.62
CA GLN A 111 14.38 -0.01 7.28
C GLN A 111 14.83 -0.68 5.98
N SER A 112 15.17 0.10 4.95
CA SER A 112 15.72 -0.43 3.69
C SER A 112 17.08 -1.11 3.90
N SER A 113 17.95 -0.54 4.73
CA SER A 113 19.25 -1.12 5.05
C SER A 113 19.13 -2.45 5.83
N LEU A 114 18.17 -2.52 6.75
CA LEU A 114 17.87 -3.73 7.52
C LEU A 114 17.28 -4.82 6.61
N MET A 115 16.37 -4.46 5.71
CA MET A 115 15.80 -5.41 4.74
C MET A 115 16.88 -5.96 3.79
N LEU A 116 17.77 -5.10 3.27
CA LEU A 116 18.92 -5.54 2.46
C LEU A 116 19.85 -6.47 3.24
N TYR A 117 20.13 -6.15 4.50
CA TYR A 117 20.93 -7.00 5.38
C TYR A 117 20.29 -8.38 5.56
N LEU A 118 19.01 -8.44 5.89
CA LEU A 118 18.27 -9.70 6.09
C LEU A 118 18.16 -10.53 4.81
N VAL A 119 17.97 -9.89 3.66
CA VAL A 119 17.97 -10.57 2.35
C VAL A 119 19.35 -11.14 2.03
N ASN A 120 20.42 -10.37 2.23
CA ASN A 120 21.78 -10.84 2.00
C ASN A 120 22.18 -11.95 2.98
N GLU A 121 21.76 -11.88 4.24
CA GLU A 121 21.95 -12.92 5.24
C GLU A 121 21.21 -14.21 4.87
N ALA A 122 19.95 -14.11 4.42
CA ALA A 122 19.18 -15.25 3.93
C ALA A 122 19.81 -15.90 2.68
N LEU A 123 20.33 -15.10 1.75
CA LEU A 123 21.03 -15.59 0.56
C LEU A 123 22.37 -16.28 0.91
N ASN A 124 23.14 -15.70 1.84
CA ASN A 124 24.41 -16.30 2.29
C ASN A 124 24.20 -17.59 3.10
N ASN A 125 23.13 -17.65 3.92
CA ASN A 125 22.81 -18.86 4.68
C ASN A 125 22.29 -19.99 3.77
N ASN A 126 21.59 -19.68 2.68
CA ASN A 126 21.15 -20.68 1.70
C ASN A 126 22.32 -21.26 0.88
N ASN A 127 23.41 -20.51 0.69
CA ASN A 127 24.60 -21.02 0.00
C ASN A 127 25.43 -22.00 0.86
N HIS A 128 25.23 -22.02 2.18
CA HIS A 128 25.90 -22.96 3.09
C HIS A 128 25.15 -24.30 3.29
N MET A 129 23.91 -24.41 2.83
CA MET A 129 23.13 -25.67 2.85
C MET A 129 23.25 -26.48 1.55
N ALA A 130 23.92 -25.95 0.53
CA ALA A 130 24.05 -26.56 -0.80
C ALA A 130 25.42 -27.25 -1.05
N THR A 131 26.23 -27.45 -0.01
CA THR A 131 27.51 -28.20 -0.07
C THR A 131 27.46 -29.48 0.75
#